data_AF-A0A658NK77-F1
#
_entry.id   AF-A0A658NK77-F1
#
_cell.length_a   1.000
_cell.length_b   1.000
_cell.length_c   1.000
_cell.angle_alpha   90.00
_cell.angle_beta   90.00
_cell.angle_gamma   90.00
#
_symmetry.space_group_name_H-M   'P 1'
#
loop_
_entity.id
_entity.type
_entity.pdbx_description
1 polymer ?
#
loop_
_entity_poly.entity_id
_entity_poly.type
_entity_poly.pdbx_seq_one_letter_code
_entity_poly.pdbx_strand_id
1 'polypeptide(L)'
;EDQQGRVWHCLARQNIGHPVCGDRVVWQATGPDRGVVTAIRERASRLARPDYSGRTKPLAANLTQLVVVLAPQPEPSNYLLDQ
;
A
#
# COMPACT_ATOMS: atom_id res chain seq x y z
N GLU A 1 -10.03 4.24 5.86
CA GLU A 1 -11.44 3.84 6.04
C GLU A 1 -11.56 3.13 7.38
N ASP A 2 -12.57 3.46 8.17
CA ASP A 2 -12.90 2.69 9.38
C ASP A 2 -13.81 1.50 9.05
N GLN A 3 -14.29 0.78 10.07
CA GLN A 3 -15.16 -0.38 9.86
C GLN A 3 -16.55 -0.02 9.33
N GLN A 4 -16.92 1.27 9.31
CA GLN A 4 -18.22 1.76 8.85
C GLN A 4 -18.12 2.41 7.45
N GLY A 5 -16.96 2.35 6.80
CA GLY A 5 -16.76 2.95 5.49
C GLY A 5 -16.36 4.43 5.51
N ARG A 6 -16.16 5.04 6.68
CA ARG A 6 -15.81 6.47 6.76
C ARG A 6 -14.33 6.68 6.48
N VAL A 7 -14.03 7.67 5.65
CA VAL A 7 -12.65 8.07 5.35
C VAL A 7 -12.16 9.08 6.38
N TRP A 8 -10.97 8.84 6.91
CA TRP A 8 -10.30 9.67 7.90
C TRP A 8 -8.95 10.13 7.35
N HIS A 9 -8.64 11.41 7.48
CA HIS A 9 -7.33 11.94 7.14
C HIS A 9 -6.38 11.82 8.32
N CYS A 10 -5.50 10.81 8.28
CA CYS A 10 -4.59 10.51 9.38
C CYS A 10 -3.14 10.89 9.09
N LEU A 11 -2.45 11.40 10.10
CA LEU A 11 -0.99 11.52 10.08
C LEU A 11 -0.34 10.24 10.63
N ALA A 12 0.82 9.86 10.11
CA ALA A 12 1.58 8.73 10.65
C ALA A 12 2.47 9.18 11.83
N ARG A 13 2.43 8.45 12.94
CA ARG A 13 3.40 8.66 14.03
C ARG A 13 4.82 8.32 13.55
N GLN A 14 5.82 8.98 14.11
CA GLN A 14 7.21 8.60 13.90
C GLN A 14 7.46 7.14 14.31
N ASN A 15 8.44 6.49 13.68
CA ASN A 15 8.95 5.15 14.01
C ASN A 15 7.99 3.97 13.80
N ILE A 16 6.85 4.15 13.12
CA ILE A 16 5.93 3.03 12.80
C ILE A 16 6.30 2.29 11.51
N GLY A 17 7.40 2.67 10.86
CA GLY A 17 7.77 2.21 9.53
C GLY A 17 7.14 3.05 8.41
N HIS A 18 7.04 2.47 7.21
CA HIS A 18 6.52 3.13 6.02
C HIS A 18 5.14 2.55 5.65
N PRO A 19 4.03 3.22 6.01
CA PRO A 19 2.70 2.79 5.61
C PRO A 19 2.53 2.92 4.10
N VAL A 20 1.92 1.91 3.49
CA VAL A 20 1.59 1.86 2.07
C VAL A 20 0.13 1.54 1.86
N CYS A 21 -0.37 1.68 0.63
CA CYS A 21 -1.74 1.32 0.30
C CYS A 21 -2.03 -0.15 0.64
N GLY A 22 -3.20 -0.38 1.24
CA GLY A 22 -3.65 -1.70 1.68
C GLY A 22 -3.14 -2.12 3.06
N ASP A 23 -2.27 -1.36 3.72
CA ASP A 23 -1.89 -1.64 5.11
C ASP A 23 -3.11 -1.59 6.04
N ARG A 24 -3.22 -2.59 6.92
CA ARG A 24 -4.15 -2.58 8.04
C ARG A 24 -3.47 -1.87 9.19
N VAL A 25 -4.08 -0.84 9.73
CA VAL A 25 -3.43 0.04 10.72
C VAL A 25 -4.22 0.16 12.02
N VAL A 26 -3.49 0.44 13.11
CA VAL A 26 -4.07 0.93 14.37
C VAL A 26 -3.99 2.45 14.33
N TRP A 27 -5.11 3.12 14.59
CA TRP A 27 -5.19 4.58 14.54
C TRP A 27 -6.17 5.10 15.59
N GLN A 28 -6.07 6.39 15.90
CA GLN A 28 -6.93 7.06 16.87
C GLN A 28 -7.40 8.40 16.30
N ALA A 29 -8.68 8.74 16.51
CA ALA A 29 -9.23 10.04 16.13
C ALA A 29 -8.64 11.16 16.99
N THR A 30 -8.34 12.29 16.34
CA THR A 30 -7.78 13.48 17.00
C THR A 30 -8.61 14.75 16.74
N GLY A 31 -9.65 14.64 15.91
CA GLY A 31 -10.60 15.71 15.61
C GLY A 31 -11.59 15.25 14.54
N PRO A 32 -12.49 16.13 14.08
CA PRO A 32 -13.42 15.81 13.00
C PRO A 32 -12.67 15.37 11.74
N ASP A 33 -12.96 14.15 11.27
CA ASP A 33 -12.34 13.52 10.09
C ASP A 33 -10.80 13.46 10.10
N ARG A 34 -10.19 13.59 11.29
CA ARG A 34 -8.73 13.54 11.49
C ARG A 34 -8.33 12.50 12.50
N GLY A 35 -7.15 11.93 12.30
CA GLY A 35 -6.57 10.98 13.23
C GLY A 35 -5.05 10.86 13.14
N VAL A 36 -4.52 9.94 13.92
CA VAL A 36 -3.10 9.56 13.89
C VAL A 36 -2.99 8.05 13.81
N VAL A 37 -2.21 7.56 12.86
CA VAL A 37 -1.83 6.15 12.77
C VAL A 37 -0.70 5.87 13.76
N THR A 38 -0.91 4.91 14.65
CA THR A 38 0.01 4.58 15.74
C THR A 38 0.78 3.29 15.51
N ALA A 39 0.27 2.38 14.68
CA ALA A 39 0.96 1.15 14.30
C ALA A 39 0.46 0.59 12.96
N ILE A 40 1.32 -0.19 12.29
CA ILE A 40 0.97 -1.00 11.13
C ILE A 40 0.85 -2.45 11.60
N ARG A 41 -0.24 -3.13 11.23
CA ARG A 41 -0.41 -4.57 11.52
C ARG A 41 0.43 -5.42 10.58
N GLU A 42 0.64 -6.67 10.95
CA GLU A 42 1.34 -7.62 10.11
C GLU A 42 0.70 -7.74 8.72
N ARG A 43 1.55 -7.74 7.68
CA ARG A 43 1.14 -7.80 6.29
C ARG A 43 0.99 -9.26 5.87
N ALA A 44 -0.16 -9.61 5.31
CA ALA A 44 -0.39 -10.93 4.72
C ALA A 44 0.32 -11.11 3.37
N SER A 45 0.52 -10.00 2.63
CA SER A 45 1.27 -9.98 1.37
C SER A 45 1.92 -8.61 1.17
N ARG A 46 2.92 -8.54 0.31
CA ARG A 46 3.67 -7.32 0.01
C ARG A 46 4.01 -7.24 -1.48
N LEU A 47 3.62 -6.13 -2.11
CA LEU A 47 4.15 -5.74 -3.41
C LEU A 47 5.31 -4.78 -3.20
N ALA A 48 6.48 -5.09 -3.73
CA ALA A 48 7.69 -4.31 -3.54
C ALA A 48 8.48 -4.20 -4.86
N ARG A 49 9.22 -3.11 -4.99
CA ARG A 49 10.13 -2.87 -6.11
C ARG A 49 11.56 -2.69 -5.58
N PRO A 50 12.58 -3.31 -6.19
CA PRO A 50 13.97 -3.00 -5.87
C PRO A 50 14.29 -1.55 -6.25
N ASP A 51 14.93 -0.81 -5.35
CA ASP A 51 15.50 0.50 -5.65
C ASP A 51 16.86 0.37 -6.36
N TYR A 52 17.44 1.49 -6.79
CA TYR A 52 18.74 1.52 -7.48
C TYR A 52 19.90 0.95 -6.63
N SER A 53 19.74 0.87 -5.31
CA SER A 53 20.70 0.26 -4.39
C SER A 53 20.45 -1.24 -4.13
N GLY A 54 19.45 -1.82 -4.80
CA GLY A 54 19.04 -3.22 -4.63
C GLY A 54 18.17 -3.48 -3.39
N ARG A 55 17.79 -2.43 -2.63
CA ARG A 55 16.91 -2.59 -1.46
C ARG A 55 15.46 -2.63 -1.90
N THR A 56 14.65 -3.48 -1.28
CA THR A 56 13.24 -3.59 -1.64
C THR A 56 12.41 -2.49 -0.97
N LYS A 57 11.81 -1.61 -1.77
CA LYS A 57 10.87 -0.59 -1.30
C LYS A 57 9.43 -1.11 -1.41
N PRO A 58 8.65 -1.13 -0.32
CA PRO A 58 7.24 -1.53 -0.40
C PRO A 58 6.44 -0.50 -1.21
N LEU A 59 5.52 -0.99 -2.04
CA LEU A 59 4.59 -0.17 -2.82
C LEU A 59 3.14 -0.34 -2.36
N ALA A 60 2.75 -1.57 -2.01
CA ALA A 60 1.43 -1.90 -1.48
C ALA A 60 1.50 -3.17 -0.60
N ALA A 61 0.46 -3.40 0.19
CA ALA A 61 0.36 -4.55 1.08
C ALA A 61 -1.05 -5.15 1.06
N ASN A 62 -1.16 -6.40 1.52
CA ASN A 62 -2.43 -7.13 1.68
C ASN A 62 -3.27 -7.24 0.40
N LEU A 63 -2.60 -7.29 -0.75
CA LEU A 63 -3.21 -7.62 -2.03
C LEU A 63 -3.42 -9.13 -2.13
N THR A 64 -4.59 -9.55 -2.62
CA THR A 64 -4.92 -10.96 -2.89
C THR A 64 -4.88 -11.30 -4.38
N GLN A 65 -4.88 -10.29 -5.25
CA GLN A 65 -4.88 -10.44 -6.69
C GLN A 65 -4.06 -9.31 -7.34
N LEU A 66 -3.30 -9.68 -8.37
CA LEU A 66 -2.68 -8.74 -9.30
C LEU A 66 -3.39 -8.90 -10.64
N VAL A 67 -3.73 -7.77 -11.27
CA VAL A 67 -4.34 -7.75 -12.60
C VAL A 67 -3.40 -6.98 -13.51
N VAL A 68 -2.80 -7.69 -14.47
CA VAL A 68 -1.97 -7.08 -15.51
C VAL A 68 -2.88 -6.67 -16.65
N VAL A 69 -2.89 -5.38 -16.98
CA VAL A 69 -3.73 -4.81 -18.03
C VAL A 69 -2.88 -4.55 -19.27
N LEU A 70 -3.32 -5.09 -20.40
CA LEU A 70 -2.67 -4.96 -21.70
C LEU A 70 -3.63 -4.28 -22.68
N ALA A 71 -3.08 -3.64 -23.70
CA ALA A 71 -3.85 -3.05 -24.80
C ALA A 71 -3.26 -3.51 -26.14
N PRO A 72 -4.05 -3.55 -27.24
CA PRO A 72 -3.52 -3.89 -28.56
C PRO A 72 -2.48 -2.88 -29.08
N GLN A 73 -2.60 -1.61 -28.66
CA GLN A 73 -1.65 -0.55 -28.99
C GLN A 73 -1.24 0.23 -27.73
N PRO A 74 0.06 0.48 -27.51
CA PRO A 74 1.19 -0.11 -28.23
C PRO A 74 1.18 -1.65 -28.12
N GLU A 75 1.81 -2.34 -29.06
CA GLU A 75 1.83 -3.81 -29.06
C GLU A 75 2.38 -4.33 -27.72
N PRO A 76 1.68 -5.26 -27.05
CA PRO A 76 2.09 -5.73 -25.73
C PRO A 76 3.38 -6.54 -25.85
N SER A 77 4.34 -6.25 -24.97
CA SER A 77 5.59 -7.01 -24.90
C SER A 77 5.39 -8.27 -24.06
N ASN A 78 5.55 -9.44 -24.69
CA ASN A 78 5.55 -10.72 -23.97
C ASN A 78 6.62 -10.77 -22.87
N TYR A 79 7.80 -10.21 -23.14
CA TYR A 79 8.87 -10.12 -22.15
C TYR A 79 8.46 -9.35 -20.89
N LEU A 80 7.75 -8.22 -21.05
CA LEU A 80 7.27 -7.45 -19.90
C LEU A 80 6.12 -8.13 -19.14
N LEU A 81 5.39 -9.04 -19.79
CA LEU A 81 4.32 -9.80 -19.15
C LEU A 81 4.86 -10.92 -18.24
N ASP A 82 5.99 -11.51 -18.61
CA ASP A 82 6.60 -12.64 -17.88
C ASP A 82 7.45 -12.22 -16.66
N GLN A 83 7.77 -10.94 -16.50
CA GLN A 83 8.58 -10.38 -15.41
C GLN A 83 7.74 -10.00 -14.18
#